data_AF-A0A109W3A2-F1
#
_entry.id   AF-A0A109W3A2-F1
#
_cell.length_a   1.000
_cell.length_b   1.000
_cell.length_c   1.000
_cell.angle_alpha   90.00
_cell.angle_beta   90.00
_cell.angle_gamma   90.00
#
_symmetry.space_group_name_H-M   'P 1'
#
loop_
_entity.id
_entity.type
_entity.pdbx_description
1 polymer ?
#
loop_
_entity_poly.entity_id
_entity_poly.type
_entity_poly.pdbx_seq_one_letter_code
_entity_poly.pdbx_strand_id
1 'polypeptide(L)'
;MDLRCAYEVGPRDGDPGAVPPDGVTVVPTPLEDHEDAEFRRVCFPVLDSPEYWEHNLRILPGLVRGALEALATAEPGVLVHCSAGRDRTGLVSALLLSVAGVPPEAVAEDYALSVRAMAGTATHAPTHDRQQAWSPAQVSAWLEEVRPIVIRFAERVPEYLDRIGLAAEHRRTVRALLR
;
A
#
# COMPACT_ATOMS: atom_id res chain seq x y z
N MET A 1 11.20 1.05 -3.56
CA MET A 1 10.61 -0.21 -3.08
C MET A 1 9.43 -0.55 -3.95
N ASP A 2 9.49 -1.72 -4.55
CA ASP A 2 8.49 -2.21 -5.48
C ASP A 2 7.59 -3.22 -4.79
N LEU A 3 6.33 -2.82 -4.53
CA LEU A 3 5.35 -3.63 -3.80
C LEU A 3 4.59 -4.63 -4.71
N ARG A 4 4.94 -4.67 -5.99
CA ARG A 4 4.27 -5.52 -6.98
C ARG A 4 4.56 -7.00 -6.77
N CYS A 5 3.61 -7.86 -7.12
CA CYS A 5 3.85 -9.30 -7.25
C CYS A 5 4.89 -9.54 -8.36
N ALA A 6 5.63 -10.64 -8.27
CA ALA A 6 6.70 -10.95 -9.24
C ALA A 6 6.21 -10.93 -10.70
N TYR A 7 4.99 -11.41 -10.96
CA TYR A 7 4.42 -11.45 -12.31
C TYR A 7 4.01 -10.07 -12.86
N GLU A 8 3.92 -9.04 -12.01
CA GLU A 8 3.60 -7.66 -12.41
C GLU A 8 4.87 -6.85 -12.74
N VAL A 9 6.06 -7.40 -12.53
CA VAL A 9 7.35 -6.74 -12.75
C VAL A 9 7.86 -7.02 -14.16
N GLY A 10 8.43 -5.99 -14.78
CA GLY A 10 8.99 -6.05 -16.13
C GLY A 10 8.35 -5.04 -17.08
N PRO A 11 8.97 -4.79 -18.24
CA PRO A 11 8.42 -3.92 -19.27
C PRO A 11 7.17 -4.54 -19.89
N ARG A 12 6.19 -3.70 -20.20
CA ARG A 12 4.96 -4.05 -20.93
C ARG A 12 4.91 -3.32 -22.27
N ASP A 13 4.05 -3.81 -23.16
CA ASP A 13 3.78 -3.14 -24.43
C ASP A 13 3.23 -1.73 -24.15
N GLY A 14 3.90 -0.72 -24.69
CA GLY A 14 3.55 0.70 -24.50
C GLY A 14 4.21 1.37 -23.29
N ASP A 15 4.95 0.63 -22.45
CA ASP A 15 5.76 1.25 -21.41
C ASP A 15 6.86 2.11 -22.02
N PRO A 16 7.17 3.29 -21.44
CA PRO A 16 8.35 4.02 -21.82
C PRO A 16 9.57 3.14 -21.52
N GLY A 17 10.60 3.18 -22.38
CA GLY A 17 11.88 2.47 -22.17
C GLY A 17 12.73 3.06 -21.03
N ALA A 18 12.09 3.54 -19.97
CA ALA A 18 12.71 4.12 -18.80
C ALA A 18 13.33 3.02 -17.93
N VAL A 19 14.55 3.29 -17.47
CA VAL A 19 15.25 2.48 -16.47
C VAL A 19 15.41 3.32 -15.20
N PRO A 20 15.52 2.69 -14.01
CA PRO A 20 15.87 3.41 -12.79
C PRO A 20 17.14 4.25 -13.02
N PRO A 21 17.17 5.53 -12.59
CA PRO A 21 18.36 6.35 -12.71
C PRO A 21 19.56 5.73 -11.97
N ASP A 22 20.76 6.09 -12.39
CA ASP A 22 21.99 5.70 -11.68
C ASP A 22 21.91 6.11 -10.20
N GLY A 23 22.30 5.20 -9.31
CA GLY A 23 22.22 5.40 -7.86
C GLY A 23 20.85 5.08 -7.24
N VAL A 24 19.83 4.75 -8.04
CA VAL A 24 18.53 4.28 -7.52
C VAL A 24 18.49 2.76 -7.53
N THR A 25 18.43 2.16 -6.34
CA THR A 25 18.25 0.71 -6.20
C THR A 25 16.76 0.37 -6.11
N VAL A 26 16.30 -0.54 -6.97
CA VAL A 26 14.95 -1.11 -6.87
C VAL A 26 15.00 -2.36 -6.00
N VAL A 27 14.32 -2.30 -4.85
CA VAL A 27 14.19 -3.43 -3.92
C VAL A 27 12.80 -4.05 -4.07
N PRO A 28 12.67 -5.30 -4.54
CA PRO A 28 11.40 -6.00 -4.60
C PRO A 28 10.92 -6.39 -3.20
N THR A 29 9.72 -5.95 -2.84
CA THR A 29 9.07 -6.26 -1.56
C THR A 29 7.57 -6.48 -1.80
N PRO A 30 7.17 -7.59 -2.44
CA PRO A 30 5.76 -7.85 -2.77
C PRO A 30 4.90 -7.83 -1.51
N LEU A 31 3.72 -7.20 -1.60
CA LEU A 31 2.76 -7.10 -0.49
C LEU A 31 1.63 -8.13 -0.56
N GLU A 32 1.53 -8.85 -1.67
CA GLU A 32 0.43 -9.75 -1.98
C GLU A 32 0.99 -11.04 -2.59
N ASP A 33 0.28 -12.13 -2.38
CA ASP A 33 0.49 -13.42 -3.02
C ASP A 33 -0.84 -13.84 -3.66
N HIS A 34 -0.88 -13.77 -4.99
CA HIS A 34 -2.10 -14.06 -5.76
C HIS A 34 -2.27 -15.54 -6.06
N GLU A 35 -1.31 -16.38 -5.66
CA GLU A 35 -1.41 -17.85 -5.69
C GLU A 35 -1.99 -18.38 -4.37
N ASP A 36 -1.89 -17.63 -3.27
CA ASP A 36 -2.49 -18.00 -1.99
C ASP A 36 -4.03 -18.09 -2.09
N ALA A 37 -4.56 -19.28 -1.83
CA ALA A 37 -5.97 -19.57 -2.02
C ALA A 37 -6.89 -18.78 -1.07
N GLU A 38 -6.42 -18.49 0.15
CA GLU A 38 -7.20 -17.71 1.11
C GLU A 38 -7.22 -16.24 0.72
N PHE A 39 -6.06 -15.67 0.37
CA PHE A 39 -5.92 -14.31 -0.12
C PHE A 39 -6.81 -14.07 -1.34
N ARG A 40 -6.78 -14.98 -2.31
CA ARG A 40 -7.68 -14.90 -3.48
C ARG A 40 -9.15 -14.86 -3.08
N ARG A 41 -9.57 -15.75 -2.18
CA ARG A 41 -10.97 -15.86 -1.78
C ARG A 41 -11.45 -14.65 -0.97
N VAL A 42 -10.60 -14.09 -0.11
CA VAL A 42 -10.97 -13.05 0.85
C VAL A 42 -10.70 -11.64 0.32
N CYS A 43 -9.53 -11.42 -0.28
CA CYS A 43 -9.07 -10.10 -0.66
C CYS A 43 -9.50 -9.68 -2.07
N PHE A 44 -9.55 -10.60 -3.06
CA PHE A 44 -9.87 -10.21 -4.44
C PHE A 44 -11.20 -9.45 -4.60
N PRO A 45 -12.29 -9.79 -3.88
CA PRO A 45 -13.54 -9.03 -3.95
C PRO A 45 -13.44 -7.57 -3.49
N VAL A 46 -12.41 -7.23 -2.73
CA VAL A 46 -12.22 -5.93 -2.05
C VAL A 46 -10.80 -5.36 -2.25
N LEU A 47 -10.05 -5.87 -3.23
CA LEU A 47 -8.62 -5.58 -3.40
C LEU A 47 -8.36 -4.13 -3.86
N ASP A 48 -9.40 -3.46 -4.36
CA ASP A 48 -9.41 -2.07 -4.80
C ASP A 48 -9.87 -1.08 -3.71
N SER A 49 -9.72 -1.45 -2.43
CA SER A 49 -10.29 -0.71 -1.28
C SER A 49 -9.51 -0.97 0.02
N PRO A 50 -9.55 -0.10 1.04
CA PRO A 50 -8.85 -0.36 2.31
C PRO A 50 -9.40 -1.56 3.10
N GLU A 51 -10.57 -2.09 2.76
CA GLU A 51 -11.20 -3.26 3.37
C GLU A 51 -10.27 -4.49 3.37
N TYR A 52 -9.42 -4.68 2.36
CA TYR A 52 -8.52 -5.84 2.32
C TYR A 52 -7.31 -5.69 3.26
N TRP A 53 -6.99 -4.50 3.79
CA TRP A 53 -5.74 -4.25 4.52
C TRP A 53 -5.58 -5.13 5.76
N GLU A 54 -6.62 -5.22 6.59
CA GLU A 54 -6.58 -6.09 7.78
C GLU A 54 -6.53 -7.57 7.40
N HIS A 55 -7.18 -7.94 6.29
CA HIS A 55 -7.10 -9.30 5.75
C HIS A 55 -5.68 -9.61 5.26
N ASN A 56 -5.02 -8.68 4.58
CA ASN A 56 -3.64 -8.85 4.12
C ASN A 56 -2.67 -9.04 5.29
N LEU A 57 -2.78 -8.19 6.32
CA LEU A 57 -1.98 -8.33 7.55
C LEU A 57 -2.21 -9.66 8.27
N ARG A 58 -3.38 -10.29 8.11
CA ARG A 58 -3.71 -11.57 8.74
C ARG A 58 -3.23 -12.75 7.90
N ILE A 59 -3.44 -12.70 6.58
CA ILE A 59 -3.18 -13.81 5.66
C ILE A 59 -1.70 -13.83 5.28
N LEU A 60 -1.12 -12.67 4.97
CA LEU A 60 0.25 -12.51 4.49
C LEU A 60 1.10 -11.60 5.42
N PRO A 61 1.13 -11.85 6.75
CA PRO A 61 1.84 -10.98 7.70
C PRO A 61 3.34 -10.86 7.39
N GLY A 62 3.94 -11.94 6.86
CA GLY A 62 5.36 -11.98 6.51
C GLY A 62 5.74 -11.03 5.39
N LEU A 63 4.86 -10.84 4.38
CA LEU A 63 5.10 -9.91 3.28
C LEU A 63 5.05 -8.45 3.75
N VAL A 64 4.04 -8.11 4.56
CA VAL A 64 3.94 -6.76 5.13
C VAL A 64 5.12 -6.47 6.06
N ARG A 65 5.50 -7.43 6.92
CA ARG A 65 6.68 -7.31 7.79
C ARG A 65 7.95 -7.11 6.97
N GLY A 66 8.17 -7.94 5.94
CA GLY A 66 9.37 -7.87 5.10
C GLY A 66 9.52 -6.53 4.39
N ALA A 67 8.42 -5.92 3.94
CA ALA A 67 8.45 -4.57 3.37
C ALA A 67 8.84 -3.51 4.41
N LEU A 68 8.33 -3.58 5.64
CA LEU A 68 8.69 -2.64 6.71
C LEU A 68 10.14 -2.84 7.21
N GLU A 69 10.63 -4.08 7.23
CA GLU A 69 12.03 -4.39 7.56
C GLU A 69 12.98 -3.84 6.50
N ALA A 70 12.65 -4.04 5.22
CA ALA A 70 13.45 -3.50 4.12
C ALA A 70 13.43 -1.96 4.10
N LEU A 71 12.31 -1.31 4.47
CA LEU A 71 12.25 0.14 4.70
C LEU A 71 13.20 0.58 5.82
N ALA A 72 13.20 -0.14 6.94
CA ALA A 72 14.03 0.17 8.10
C ALA A 72 15.53 0.08 7.79
N THR A 73 15.93 -0.70 6.79
CA THR A 73 17.33 -0.86 6.37
C THR A 73 17.70 -0.04 5.14
N ALA A 74 16.76 0.70 4.54
CA ALA A 74 17.00 1.47 3.34
C ALA A 74 17.76 2.77 3.64
N GLU A 75 18.55 3.23 2.66
CA GLU A 75 19.12 4.57 2.68
C GLU A 75 18.00 5.63 2.57
N PRO A 76 18.15 6.83 3.16
CA PRO A 76 17.16 7.90 3.07
C PRO A 76 16.84 8.29 1.62
N GLY A 77 15.59 8.67 1.37
CA GLY A 77 15.10 8.98 0.02
C GLY A 77 14.39 7.80 -0.65
N VAL A 78 13.42 7.20 0.04
CA VAL A 78 12.72 6.00 -0.45
C VAL A 78 11.45 6.37 -1.20
N LEU A 79 11.34 5.90 -2.45
CA LEU A 79 10.07 5.84 -3.18
C LEU A 79 9.40 4.48 -2.93
N VAL A 80 8.14 4.49 -2.50
CA VAL A 80 7.30 3.29 -2.37
C VAL A 80 6.23 3.31 -3.44
N HIS A 81 6.11 2.23 -4.23
CA HIS A 81 5.11 2.15 -5.28
C HIS A 81 4.56 0.72 -5.44
N CYS A 82 3.37 0.62 -6.02
CA CYS A 82 2.83 -0.64 -6.55
C CYS A 82 2.53 -0.46 -8.06
N SER A 83 1.55 -1.17 -8.60
CA SER A 83 1.16 -0.98 -10.00
C SER A 83 0.35 0.31 -10.21
N ALA A 84 -0.56 0.61 -9.29
CA ALA A 84 -1.48 1.75 -9.40
C ALA A 84 -1.02 2.93 -8.52
N GLY A 85 -0.46 2.64 -7.35
CA GLY A 85 -0.05 3.64 -6.36
C GLY A 85 -1.08 3.94 -5.28
N ARG A 86 -2.24 3.26 -5.27
CA ARG A 86 -3.33 3.48 -4.30
C ARG A 86 -3.42 2.42 -3.20
N ASP A 87 -3.58 1.15 -3.55
CA ASP A 87 -4.04 0.16 -2.56
C ASP A 87 -2.91 -0.46 -1.71
N ARG A 88 -1.94 -1.12 -2.35
CA ARG A 88 -0.73 -1.64 -1.67
C ARG A 88 0.14 -0.52 -1.13
N THR A 89 0.33 0.53 -1.92
CA THR A 89 1.03 1.74 -1.48
C THR A 89 0.28 2.38 -0.32
N GLY A 90 -1.04 2.52 -0.39
CA GLY A 90 -1.86 3.07 0.68
C GLY A 90 -1.77 2.29 1.98
N LEU A 91 -1.74 0.96 1.93
CA LEU A 91 -1.49 0.13 3.12
C LEU A 91 -0.14 0.47 3.77
N VAL A 92 0.94 0.52 2.99
CA VAL A 92 2.27 0.85 3.52
C VAL A 92 2.33 2.30 4.01
N SER A 93 1.81 3.27 3.25
CA SER A 93 1.74 4.68 3.64
C SER A 93 0.95 4.87 4.94
N ALA A 94 -0.20 4.22 5.10
CA ALA A 94 -0.98 4.29 6.33
C ALA A 94 -0.21 3.77 7.54
N LEU A 95 0.48 2.62 7.40
CA LEU A 95 1.35 2.09 8.45
C LEU A 95 2.47 3.07 8.82
N LEU A 96 3.13 3.68 7.82
CA LEU A 96 4.23 4.62 8.03
C LEU A 96 3.78 5.92 8.70
N LEU A 97 2.71 6.53 8.19
CA LEU A 97 2.15 7.76 8.74
C LEU A 97 1.70 7.56 10.20
N SER A 98 1.04 6.44 10.51
CA SER A 98 0.68 6.10 11.88
C SER A 98 1.90 5.88 12.79
N VAL A 99 2.98 5.25 12.29
CA VAL A 99 4.25 5.13 13.05
C VAL A 99 4.92 6.48 13.29
N ALA A 100 4.80 7.42 12.35
CA ALA A 100 5.25 8.79 12.52
C ALA A 100 4.42 9.58 13.55
N GLY A 101 3.23 9.09 13.91
CA GLY A 101 2.31 9.74 14.84
C GLY A 101 1.37 10.74 14.15
N VAL A 102 1.14 10.59 12.85
CA VAL A 102 0.14 11.36 12.11
C VAL A 102 -1.26 10.98 12.60
N PRO A 103 -2.16 11.96 12.83
CA PRO A 103 -3.53 11.68 13.25
C PRO A 103 -4.28 10.78 12.26
N PRO A 104 -5.11 9.82 12.71
CA PRO A 104 -5.88 8.93 11.85
C PRO A 104 -6.67 9.63 10.73
N GLU A 105 -7.23 10.81 11.01
CA GLU A 105 -7.98 11.60 10.03
C GLU A 105 -7.09 12.11 8.90
N ALA A 106 -5.84 12.48 9.19
CA ALA A 106 -4.89 12.91 8.19
C ALA A 106 -4.34 11.72 7.39
N VAL A 107 -4.23 10.54 7.99
CA VAL A 107 -3.94 9.29 7.25
C VAL A 107 -5.05 8.98 6.25
N ALA A 108 -6.32 9.13 6.66
CA ALA A 108 -7.45 8.94 5.77
C ALA A 108 -7.50 9.97 4.64
N GLU A 109 -7.12 11.23 4.89
CA GLU A 109 -7.03 12.25 3.85
C GLU A 109 -5.89 11.96 2.86
N ASP A 110 -4.73 11.47 3.32
CA ASP A 110 -3.63 11.05 2.45
C ASP A 110 -4.06 9.91 1.49
N TYR A 111 -4.76 8.89 2.02
CA TYR A 111 -5.34 7.85 1.19
C TYR A 111 -6.34 8.42 0.17
N ALA A 112 -7.19 9.36 0.59
CA ALA A 112 -8.19 9.98 -0.27
C ALA A 112 -7.56 10.78 -1.44
N LEU A 113 -6.40 11.42 -1.23
CA LEU A 113 -5.67 12.07 -2.31
C LEU A 113 -5.25 11.08 -3.41
N SER A 114 -4.75 9.90 -3.02
CA SER A 114 -4.39 8.83 -3.97
C SER A 114 -5.62 8.35 -4.76
N VAL A 115 -6.75 8.14 -4.10
CA VAL A 115 -8.02 7.74 -4.74
C VAL A 115 -8.46 8.78 -5.77
N ARG A 116 -8.47 10.07 -5.41
CA ARG A 116 -8.89 11.15 -6.31
C ARG A 116 -7.97 11.32 -7.51
N ALA A 117 -6.67 11.16 -7.30
CA ALA A 117 -5.67 11.26 -8.37
C ALA A 117 -5.80 10.11 -9.39
N MET A 118 -6.25 8.95 -8.94
CA MET A 118 -6.32 7.74 -9.77
C MET A 118 -7.67 7.52 -10.45
N ALA A 119 -8.75 8.08 -9.90
CA ALA A 119 -10.08 7.93 -10.48
C ALA A 119 -10.13 8.45 -11.92
N GLY A 120 -10.81 7.70 -12.80
CA GLY A 120 -10.91 8.05 -14.22
C GLY A 120 -9.64 7.79 -15.04
N THR A 121 -8.58 7.25 -14.43
CA THR A 121 -7.32 6.93 -15.12
C THR A 121 -7.24 5.42 -15.36
N ALA A 122 -6.96 5.01 -16.60
CA ALA A 122 -6.67 3.62 -16.90
C ALA A 122 -5.35 3.20 -16.25
N THR A 123 -5.36 2.10 -15.51
CA THR A 123 -4.16 1.57 -14.84
C THR A 123 -3.81 0.20 -15.38
N HIS A 124 -2.54 -0.17 -15.32
CA HIS A 124 -2.07 -1.52 -15.65
C HIS A 124 -2.25 -2.50 -14.47
N ALA A 125 -3.25 -2.26 -13.60
CA ALA A 125 -3.52 -3.14 -12.48
C ALA A 125 -3.94 -4.54 -13.00
N PRO A 126 -3.40 -5.63 -12.42
CA PRO A 126 -3.71 -6.98 -12.88
C PRO A 126 -5.12 -7.45 -12.49
N THR A 127 -5.79 -6.67 -11.65
CA THR A 127 -7.08 -6.97 -11.05
C THR A 127 -8.09 -5.88 -11.42
N HIS A 128 -9.36 -6.25 -11.38
CA HIS A 128 -10.46 -5.33 -11.67
C HIS A 128 -10.42 -4.11 -10.72
N ASP A 129 -10.43 -2.90 -11.28
CA ASP A 129 -10.48 -1.64 -10.55
C ASP A 129 -11.77 -0.90 -10.91
N ARG A 130 -12.73 -0.91 -9.98
CA ARG A 130 -14.05 -0.28 -10.20
C ARG A 130 -13.94 1.21 -10.46
N GLN A 131 -12.88 1.85 -9.96
CA GLN A 131 -12.74 3.30 -9.90
C GLN A 131 -12.24 3.92 -11.21
N GLN A 132 -11.75 3.12 -12.17
CA GLN A 132 -11.24 3.61 -13.46
C GLN A 132 -12.31 4.34 -14.28
N ALA A 133 -13.59 4.06 -14.06
CA ALA A 133 -14.71 4.68 -14.77
C ALA A 133 -15.57 5.61 -13.91
N TRP A 134 -15.13 5.92 -12.68
CA TRP A 134 -15.92 6.73 -11.76
C TRP A 134 -15.83 8.22 -12.07
N SER A 135 -16.97 8.90 -11.95
CA SER A 135 -17.04 10.35 -11.88
C SER A 135 -16.52 10.87 -10.52
N PRO A 136 -16.11 12.14 -10.43
CA PRO A 136 -15.73 12.75 -9.16
C PRO A 136 -16.78 12.62 -8.05
N ALA A 137 -18.07 12.65 -8.40
CA ALA A 137 -19.16 12.48 -7.43
C ALA A 137 -19.21 11.05 -6.86
N GLN A 138 -19.00 10.03 -7.68
CA GLN A 138 -18.92 8.63 -7.24
C GLN A 138 -17.70 8.41 -6.34
N VAL A 139 -16.57 9.02 -6.69
CA VAL A 139 -15.34 9.00 -5.88
C VAL A 139 -15.59 9.62 -4.50
N SER A 140 -16.18 10.81 -4.45
CA SER A 140 -16.48 11.47 -3.17
C SER A 140 -17.44 10.66 -2.32
N ALA A 141 -18.51 10.11 -2.90
CA ALA A 141 -19.45 9.27 -2.17
C ALA A 141 -18.78 8.02 -1.58
N TRP A 142 -17.96 7.32 -2.37
CA TRP A 142 -17.23 6.14 -1.92
C TRP A 142 -16.18 6.48 -0.85
N LEU A 143 -15.49 7.62 -0.97
CA LEU A 143 -14.54 8.07 0.04
C LEU A 143 -15.19 8.29 1.41
N GLU A 144 -16.43 8.79 1.46
CA GLU A 144 -17.18 8.88 2.72
C GLU A 144 -17.46 7.49 3.33
N GLU A 145 -17.67 6.47 2.49
CA GLU A 145 -17.91 5.09 2.94
C GLU A 145 -16.63 4.44 3.49
N VAL A 146 -15.48 4.65 2.84
CA VAL A 146 -14.22 3.98 3.23
C VAL A 146 -13.38 4.76 4.23
N ARG A 147 -13.61 6.07 4.40
CA ARG A 147 -12.88 6.91 5.36
C ARG A 147 -12.89 6.34 6.79
N PRO A 148 -14.02 5.86 7.35
CA PRO A 148 -14.03 5.23 8.68
C PRO A 148 -13.17 3.96 8.77
N ILE A 149 -12.97 3.23 7.66
CA ILE A 149 -12.12 2.04 7.62
C ILE A 149 -10.65 2.45 7.78
N VAL A 150 -10.20 3.46 7.02
CA VAL A 150 -8.82 3.97 7.10
C VAL A 150 -8.51 4.55 8.48
N ILE A 151 -9.45 5.31 9.06
CA ILE A 151 -9.29 5.86 10.42
C ILE A 151 -9.11 4.74 11.44
N ARG A 152 -10.04 3.78 11.46
CA ARG A 152 -9.96 2.63 12.38
C ARG A 152 -8.69 1.83 12.19
N PHE A 153 -8.25 1.67 10.94
CA PHE A 153 -6.99 1.02 10.64
C PHE A 153 -5.81 1.77 11.28
N ALA A 154 -5.73 3.07 11.07
CA ALA A 154 -4.67 3.93 11.60
C ALA A 154 -4.61 3.95 13.13
N GLU A 155 -5.76 3.96 13.80
CA GLU A 155 -5.87 3.89 15.28
C GLU A 155 -5.28 2.59 15.85
N ARG A 156 -5.29 1.51 15.08
CA ARG A 156 -4.91 0.16 15.51
C ARG A 156 -3.55 -0.29 15.01
N VAL A 157 -2.81 0.58 14.34
CA VAL A 157 -1.48 0.24 13.80
C VAL A 157 -0.53 -0.37 14.84
N PRO A 158 -0.45 0.10 16.10
CA PRO A 158 0.38 -0.56 17.11
C PRO A 158 0.06 -2.06 17.27
N GLU A 159 -1.23 -2.43 17.31
CA GLU A 159 -1.68 -3.83 17.39
C GLU A 159 -1.28 -4.63 16.15
N TYR A 160 -1.35 -4.01 14.97
CA TYR A 160 -0.98 -4.66 13.72
C TYR A 160 0.52 -4.91 13.61
N LEU A 161 1.35 -3.96 14.05
CA LEU A 161 2.79 -4.14 14.08
C LEU A 161 3.21 -5.25 15.05
N ASP A 162 2.51 -5.38 16.19
CA ASP A 162 2.69 -6.50 17.11
C ASP A 162 2.27 -7.83 16.47
N ARG A 163 1.09 -7.87 15.84
CA ARG A 163 0.55 -9.07 15.20
C ARG A 163 1.43 -9.61 14.07
N ILE A 164 1.99 -8.74 13.23
CA ILE A 164 2.92 -9.17 12.16
C ILE A 164 4.32 -9.47 12.70
N GLY A 165 4.60 -9.18 13.97
CA GLY A 165 5.89 -9.46 14.62
C GLY A 165 7.01 -8.51 14.20
N LEU A 166 6.71 -7.25 13.87
CA LEU A 166 7.76 -6.28 13.53
C LEU A 166 8.52 -5.88 14.80
N ALA A 167 9.83 -6.13 14.84
CA ALA A 167 10.67 -5.83 15.99
C ALA A 167 10.64 -4.34 16.38
N ALA A 168 10.73 -4.04 17.68
CA ALA A 168 10.70 -2.67 18.19
C ALA A 168 11.84 -1.79 17.64
N GLU A 169 12.98 -2.39 17.28
CA GLU A 169 14.09 -1.69 16.63
C GLU A 169 13.71 -1.18 15.24
N HIS A 170 13.15 -2.04 14.37
CA HIS A 170 12.66 -1.61 13.06
C HIS A 170 11.61 -0.51 13.17
N ARG A 171 10.70 -0.58 14.15
CA ARG A 171 9.71 0.50 14.39
C ARG A 171 10.37 1.83 14.72
N ARG A 172 11.42 1.82 15.56
CA ARG A 172 12.17 3.04 15.90
C ARG A 172 12.89 3.60 14.68
N THR A 173 13.53 2.74 13.88
CA THR A 173 14.26 3.17 12.69
C THR A 173 13.30 3.75 11.64
N VAL A 174 12.19 3.06 11.36
CA VAL A 174 11.15 3.59 10.47
C VAL A 174 10.66 4.95 10.97
N ARG A 175 10.40 5.11 12.27
CA ARG A 175 10.00 6.40 12.83
C ARG A 175 11.08 7.48 12.68
N ALA A 176 12.36 7.11 12.77
CA ALA A 176 13.48 8.04 12.61
C ALA A 176 13.65 8.51 11.16
N LEU A 177 13.34 7.66 10.18
CA LEU A 177 13.35 8.01 8.74
C LEU A 177 12.25 9.03 8.36
N LEU A 178 11.24 9.21 9.22
CA LEU A 178 10.07 10.05 8.97
C LEU A 178 10.10 11.38 9.75
N ARG A 179 11.22 11.69 10.42
CA ARG A 179 11.45 12.94 11.17
C ARG A 179 12.48 13.82 10.48
#